data_AF-F3FS48-F1
#
_entry.id   AF-F3FS48-F1
#
_cell.length_a   1.000
_cell.length_b   1.000
_cell.length_c   1.000
_cell.angle_alpha   90.00
_cell.angle_beta   90.00
_cell.angle_gamma   90.00
#
_symmetry.space_group_name_H-M   'P 1'
#
loop_
_entity.id
_entity.type
_entity.pdbx_description
1 polymer ?
#
loop_
_entity_poly.entity_id
_entity_poly.type
_entity_poly.pdbx_seq_one_letter_code
_entity_poly.pdbx_strand_id
1 'polypeptide(L)' 'MKVERVGLSDDFFELGGHSLLATQLISRIHSGLGIDIPLRLIFEKPQLNEFIQAFADSGLSLTEDGLSDIEKMMNEMAGI' A
#
# COMPACT_ATOMS: atom_id res chain seq x y z
N MET A 1 2.93 11.36 8.32
CA MET A 1 2.19 12.32 7.47
C MET A 1 1.26 13.18 8.30
N LYS A 2 1.20 14.49 8.05
CA LYS A 2 0.10 15.38 8.49
C LYS A 2 -0.40 16.11 7.25
N VAL A 3 -1.46 15.58 6.65
CA VAL A 3 -2.09 16.16 5.46
C VAL A 3 -3.57 16.33 5.78
N GLU A 4 -4.11 17.52 5.56
CA GLU A 4 -5.49 17.86 5.94
C GLU A 4 -6.53 17.29 4.95
N ARG A 5 -6.15 17.15 3.69
CA ARG A 5 -6.96 16.57 2.61
C ARG A 5 -6.06 15.79 1.66
N VAL A 6 -6.53 14.64 1.21
CA VAL A 6 -5.89 13.81 0.18
C VAL A 6 -6.81 13.76 -1.04
N GLY A 7 -6.29 14.12 -2.21
CA GLY A 7 -6.94 14.05 -3.51
C GLY A 7 -6.69 12.71 -4.21
N LEU A 8 -7.49 12.41 -5.24
CA LEU A 8 -7.38 11.16 -5.99
C LEU A 8 -6.09 11.04 -6.81
N SER A 9 -5.48 12.16 -7.20
CA SER A 9 -4.22 12.17 -7.96
C SER A 9 -2.99 12.37 -7.06
N ASP A 10 -3.18 12.41 -5.74
CA ASP A 10 -2.06 12.59 -4.82
C ASP A 10 -1.27 11.28 -4.72
N ASP A 11 0.05 11.42 -4.80
CA ASP A 11 1.01 10.33 -4.65
C ASP A 11 1.35 10.12 -3.16
N PHE A 12 1.24 8.88 -2.69
CA PHE A 12 1.50 8.52 -1.30
C PHE A 12 2.90 8.93 -0.81
N PHE A 13 3.92 8.77 -1.65
CA PHE A 13 5.31 9.07 -1.30
C PHE A 13 5.60 10.58 -1.39
N GLU A 14 5.02 11.29 -2.37
CA GLU A 14 5.14 12.75 -2.46
C GLU A 14 4.51 13.47 -1.26
N LEU A 15 3.44 12.89 -0.69
CA LEU A 15 2.85 13.39 0.54
C LEU A 15 3.68 13.09 1.81
N GLY A 16 4.81 12.39 1.68
CA GLY A 16 5.70 12.01 2.79
C GLY A 16 5.42 10.63 3.37
N GLY A 17 4.73 9.76 2.62
CA GLY A 17 4.62 8.34 2.91
C GLY A 17 5.94 7.61 2.74
N HIS A 18 6.12 6.51 3.46
CA HIS A 18 7.28 5.63 3.37
C HIS A 18 6.89 4.20 3.75
N SER A 19 7.78 3.23 3.56
CA SER A 19 7.46 1.79 3.72
C SER A 19 6.79 1.46 5.04
N LEU A 20 7.32 1.96 6.17
CA LEU A 20 6.69 1.74 7.48
C LEU A 20 5.25 2.29 7.57
N LEU A 21 4.99 3.49 7.01
CA LEU A 21 3.63 4.03 6.97
C LEU A 21 2.72 3.22 6.04
N ALA A 22 3.24 2.72 4.92
CA ALA A 22 2.50 1.88 4.00
C ALA A 22 2.14 0.52 4.62
N THR A 23 3.08 -0.12 5.34
CA THR A 23 2.83 -1.34 6.13
C THR A 23 1.75 -1.09 7.19
N GLN A 24 1.84 0.03 7.92
CA GLN A 24 0.84 0.41 8.93
C GLN A 24 -0.54 0.67 8.29
N LEU A 25 -0.58 1.29 7.11
CA LEU A 25 -1.81 1.52 6.36
C LEU A 25 -2.49 0.19 6.00
N ILE A 26 -1.73 -0.76 5.44
CA ILE A 26 -2.26 -2.08 5.05
C ILE A 26 -2.76 -2.85 6.27
N SER A 27 -1.98 -2.87 7.36
CA SER A 27 -2.42 -3.51 8.60
C SER A 27 -3.73 -2.91 9.13
N ARG A 28 -3.90 -1.59 9.06
CA ARG A 28 -5.15 -0.93 9.45
C ARG A 28 -6.31 -1.27 8.52
N ILE A 29 -6.08 -1.35 7.22
CA ILE A 29 -7.11 -1.76 6.25
C ILE A 29 -7.54 -3.21 6.52
N HIS A 30 -6.59 -4.11 6.74
CA HIS A 30 -6.88 -5.49 7.11
C HIS A 30 -7.69 -5.56 8.42
N SER A 31 -7.22 -4.91 9.50
CA SER A 31 -7.93 -4.96 10.79
C SER A 31 -9.30 -4.28 10.76
N GLY A 32 -9.49 -3.24 9.94
CA GLY A 32 -10.73 -2.47 9.89
C GLY A 32 -11.76 -3.01 8.90
N LEU A 33 -11.30 -3.60 7.79
CA LEU A 33 -12.14 -4.01 6.65
C LEU A 33 -12.01 -5.49 6.30
N GLY A 34 -11.06 -6.21 6.88
CA GLY A 34 -10.74 -7.59 6.51
C GLY A 34 -10.09 -7.72 5.13
N ILE A 35 -9.58 -6.63 4.57
CA ILE A 35 -9.04 -6.63 3.20
C ILE A 35 -7.53 -6.75 3.26
N ASP A 36 -7.00 -7.77 2.59
CA ASP A 36 -5.57 -7.92 2.36
C ASP A 36 -5.16 -7.22 1.07
N ILE A 37 -4.20 -6.32 1.20
CA ILE A 37 -3.68 -5.51 0.11
C ILE A 37 -2.18 -5.81 0.00
N PRO A 38 -1.68 -6.27 -1.16
CA PRO A 38 -0.25 -6.42 -1.38
C PRO A 38 0.45 -5.07 -1.23
N LEU A 39 1.50 -5.00 -0.42
CA LEU A 39 2.26 -3.75 -0.26
C LEU A 39 2.81 -3.23 -1.58
N ARG A 40 3.23 -4.16 -2.46
CA ARG A 40 3.72 -3.84 -3.80
C ARG A 40 2.79 -2.89 -4.56
N LEU A 41 1.47 -3.01 -4.36
CA LEU A 41 0.49 -2.20 -5.05
C LEU A 41 0.65 -0.71 -4.77
N ILE A 42 1.03 -0.32 -3.54
CA ILE A 42 1.29 1.08 -3.18
C ILE A 42 2.55 1.60 -3.90
N PHE A 43 3.54 0.75 -4.13
CA PHE A 43 4.76 1.13 -4.87
C PHE A 43 4.55 1.20 -6.38
N GLU A 44 3.76 0.28 -6.95
CA GLU A 44 3.46 0.24 -8.38
C GLU A 44 2.42 1.30 -8.80
N LYS A 45 1.51 1.64 -7.89
CA LYS A 45 0.39 2.55 -8.10
C LYS A 45 0.28 3.52 -6.91
N PRO A 46 1.22 4.48 -6.79
CA PRO A 46 1.31 5.35 -5.62
C PRO A 46 0.26 6.46 -5.60
N GLN A 47 -0.36 6.77 -6.73
CA GLN A 47 -1.50 7.67 -6.81
C GLN A 47 -2.80 6.97 -6.39
N LEU A 48 -3.61 7.63 -5.58
CA LEU A 48 -4.80 7.03 -4.97
C LEU A 48 -5.82 6.50 -6.00
N ASN A 49 -6.03 7.21 -7.12
CA ASN A 49 -6.92 6.77 -8.21
C ASN A 49 -6.43 5.48 -8.85
N GLU A 50 -5.14 5.40 -9.19
CA GLU A 50 -4.54 4.23 -9.82
C GLU A 50 -4.54 3.04 -8.87
N PHE A 51 -4.26 3.28 -7.59
CA PHE A 51 -4.33 2.27 -6.53
C PHE A 51 -5.72 1.64 -6.44
N ILE A 52 -6.77 2.47 -6.36
CA ILE A 52 -8.15 1.99 -6.23
C ILE A 52 -8.59 1.23 -7.48
N GLN A 53 -8.20 1.71 -8.67
CA GLN A 53 -8.51 1.01 -9.91
C GLN A 53 -7.82 -0.36 -9.97
N ALA A 54 -6.52 -0.42 -9.68
CA ALA A 54 -5.80 -1.69 -9.67
C ALA A 54 -6.32 -2.64 -8.58
N PHE A 55 -6.72 -2.11 -7.42
CA PHE A 55 -7.40 -2.88 -6.38
C PHE A 55 -8.73 -3.47 -6.88
N ALA A 56 -9.58 -2.68 -7.53
CA ALA A 56 -10.85 -3.15 -8.08
C ALA A 56 -10.67 -4.22 -9.17
N ASP A 57 -9.66 -4.05 -10.03
CA ASP A 57 -9.37 -4.99 -11.13
C ASP A 57 -8.76 -6.31 -10.64
N SER A 58 -8.07 -6.29 -9.50
CA SER A 58 -7.33 -7.44 -8.97
C SER A 58 -8.18 -8.50 -8.26
N GLY A 59 -9.45 -8.22 -7.93
CA GLY A 59 -10.37 -9.19 -7.32
C GLY A 59 -9.87 -9.82 -6.02
N LEU A 60 -8.97 -9.16 -5.30
CA LEU A 60 -8.30 -9.68 -4.11
C LEU A 60 -9.31 -10.04 -3.01
N SER A 61 -9.15 -11.24 -2.45
CA SER A 61 -9.96 -11.81 -1.36
C SER A 61 -9.19 -11.72 -0.03
N LEU A 62 -9.91 -11.82 1.11
CA LEU A 62 -9.35 -12.02 2.45
C LEU A 62 -8.31 -13.16 2.43
N THR A 63 -7.00 -12.87 2.48
CA THR A 63 -5.95 -13.91 2.57
C THR A 63 -4.70 -13.39 3.26
N GLU A 64 -4.19 -14.18 4.21
CA GLU A 64 -3.24 -13.85 5.28
C GLU A 64 -1.79 -13.43 4.87
N ASP A 65 -1.46 -13.28 3.59
CA ASP A 65 -0.05 -13.37 3.12
C ASP A 65 0.58 -12.08 2.55
N GLY A 66 0.05 -10.90 2.89
CA GLY A 66 0.56 -9.62 2.37
C GLY A 66 1.85 -9.09 3.03
N LEU A 67 2.20 -9.55 4.23
CA LEU A 67 3.36 -9.04 4.99
C LEU A 67 4.70 -9.68 4.58
N SER A 68 4.70 -10.91 4.09
CA SER A 68 5.94 -11.63 3.70
C SER A 68 6.59 -11.03 2.45
N ASP A 69 5.79 -10.48 1.53
CA ASP A 69 6.25 -9.76 0.35
C ASP A 69 6.99 -8.45 0.70
N ILE A 70 6.70 -7.85 1.86
CA ILE A 70 7.28 -6.59 2.31
C ILE A 70 8.77 -6.76 2.62
N GLU A 71 9.12 -7.76 3.43
CA GLU A 71 10.52 -8.07 3.77
C GLU A 71 11.33 -8.36 2.52
N LYS A 72 10.75 -9.11 1.58
CA LYS A 72 11.40 -9.49 0.33
C LYS A 72 11.68 -8.26 -0.55
N MET A 73 10.71 -7.36 -0.69
CA MET A 73 10.87 -6.14 -1.48
C MET A 73 11.81 -5.11 -0.84
N MET A 74 11.78 -4.96 0.49
CA MET A 74 12.70 -4.04 1.18
C MET A 74 14.16 -4.47 1.03
N ASN A 75 14.43 -5.78 1.00
CA ASN A 75 15.76 -6.30 0.72
C ASN A 75 16.19 -6.04 -0.74
N GLU A 76 15.29 -6.18 -1.71
CA GLU A 76 15.57 -5.90 -3.12
C GLU A 76 15.84 -4.42 -3.39
N MET A 77 15.11 -3.50 -2.73
CA MET A 77 15.33 -2.05 -2.85
C MET A 77 16.56 -1.55 -2.08
N ALA A 78 16.93 -2.21 -0.98
CA ALA A 78 18.10 -1.86 -0.18
C ALA A 78 19.43 -2.33 -0.77
N GLY A 79 19.41 -3.15 -1.83
CA GLY A 79 20.63 -3.57 -2.54
C GLY A 79 21.59 -4.41 -1.71
N ILE A 80 21.06 -5.38 -0.93
CA ILE A 80 21.85 -6.37 -0.17
C ILE A 80 21.80 -7.73 -0.88
#